data_AF-A0AAD5KD86-F1
#
_entry.id   AF-A0AAD5KD86-F1
#
_cell.length_a   1.000
_cell.length_b   1.000
_cell.length_c   1.000
_cell.angle_alpha   90.00
_cell.angle_beta   90.00
_cell.angle_gamma   90.00
#
_symmetry.space_group_name_H-M   'P 1'
#
loop_
_entity.id
_entity.type
_entity.pdbx_description
1 polymer ?
#
loop_
_entity_poly.entity_id
_entity_poly.type
_entity_poly.pdbx_seq_one_letter_code
_entity_poly.pdbx_strand_id
1 'polypeptide(L)' 'IEKFWSKVTSGVRHEGLTKDNNLSGRIAESSLNVTPEYCQGWIRHVIQFFVRCQAGEANL' A
#
# COMPACT_ATOMS: atom_id res chain seq x y z
N ILE A 1 3.40 4.13 5.34
CA ILE A 1 2.03 4.62 5.03
C ILE A 1 1.77 4.59 3.51
N GLU A 2 2.65 5.14 2.68
CA GLU A 2 2.48 5.13 1.21
C GLU A 2 2.34 3.72 0.60
N LYS A 3 3.22 2.78 0.97
CA LYS A 3 3.13 1.39 0.48
C LYS A 3 1.83 0.68 0.89
N PHE A 4 1.29 1.01 2.06
CA PHE A 4 -0.01 0.53 2.50
C PHE A 4 -1.11 1.07 1.59
N TRP A 5 -1.17 2.39 1.38
CA TRP A 5 -2.19 3.00 0.54
C TRP A 5 -2.11 2.54 -0.90
N SER A 6 -0.91 2.36 -1.45
CA SER A 6 -0.72 1.80 -2.80
C SER A 6 -1.30 0.38 -2.93
N LYS A 7 -1.12 -0.48 -1.92
CA LYS A 7 -1.72 -1.82 -1.91
C LYS A 7 -3.24 -1.76 -1.79
N VAL A 8 -3.77 -0.95 -0.87
CA VAL A 8 -5.21 -0.81 -0.65
C VAL A 8 -5.90 -0.27 -1.89
N THR A 9 -5.41 0.82 -2.50
CA THR A 9 -6.02 1.38 -3.71
C THR A 9 -5.94 0.42 -4.88
N SER A 10 -4.87 -0.37 -5.03
CA SER A 10 -4.78 -1.39 -6.09
C SER A 10 -5.83 -2.51 -5.98
N GLY A 11 -6.34 -2.76 -4.76
CA GLY A 11 -7.38 -3.76 -4.50
C GLY A 11 -8.80 -3.21 -4.51
N VAL A 12 -8.98 -1.89 -4.59
CA VAL A 12 -10.33 -1.29 -4.67
C VAL A 12 -10.89 -1.51 -6.07
N ARG A 13 -12.10 -2.10 -6.16
CA ARG A 13 -12.81 -2.27 -7.42
C ARG A 13 -13.14 -0.91 -8.06
N HIS A 14 -12.80 -0.76 -9.35
CA HIS A 14 -12.98 0.47 -10.15
C HIS A 14 -14.35 0.60 -10.84
N GLU A 15 -15.27 -0.31 -10.55
CA GLU A 15 -16.64 -0.28 -11.08
C GLU A 15 -17.43 0.92 -10.54
N GLY A 16 -18.52 1.30 -11.22
CA GLY A 16 -19.44 2.34 -10.73
C GLY A 16 -19.94 2.05 -9.31
N LEU A 17 -20.11 3.11 -8.50
CA LEU A 17 -20.69 2.97 -7.16
C LEU A 17 -22.18 2.67 -7.27
N THR A 18 -22.67 1.81 -6.38
CA THR A 18 -24.11 1.53 -6.25
C THR A 18 -24.56 1.88 -4.84
N LYS A 19 -25.88 1.90 -4.61
CA LYS A 19 -26.47 2.20 -3.30
C LYS A 19 -25.98 1.25 -2.19
N ASP A 20 -25.71 0.00 -2.56
CA ASP A 20 -25.28 -1.06 -1.65
C ASP A 20 -23.75 -1.27 -1.62
N ASN A 21 -23.02 -0.61 -2.53
CA ASN A 21 -21.58 -0.80 -2.72
C ASN A 21 -20.87 0.56 -2.78
N ASN A 22 -20.74 1.17 -1.60
CA ASN A 22 -20.07 2.46 -1.43
C ASN A 22 -18.54 2.34 -1.37
N LEU A 23 -17.85 3.45 -1.62
CA LEU A 23 -16.39 3.49 -1.68
C LEU A 23 -15.74 3.06 -0.35
N SER A 24 -16.28 3.50 0.79
CA SER A 24 -15.74 3.17 2.11
C SER A 24 -15.76 1.67 2.39
N GLY A 25 -16.83 0.98 2.02
CA GLY A 25 -16.94 -0.48 2.11
C GLY A 25 -15.89 -1.20 1.27
N ARG A 26 -15.62 -0.72 0.05
CA ARG A 26 -14.58 -1.28 -0.82
C ARG A 26 -13.17 -1.06 -0.27
N ILE A 27 -12.91 0.12 0.29
CA ILE A 27 -11.62 0.42 0.93
C ILE A 27 -11.42 -0.50 2.14
N ALA A 28 -12.46 -0.70 2.96
CA ALA A 28 -12.40 -1.61 4.10
C ALA A 28 -12.19 -3.07 3.67
N GLU A 29 -12.91 -3.53 2.64
CA GLU A 29 -12.72 -4.87 2.08
C GLU A 29 -11.29 -5.06 1.55
N SER A 30 -10.76 -4.08 0.82
CA SER A 30 -9.38 -4.12 0.31
C SER A 30 -8.35 -4.10 1.44
N SER A 31 -8.57 -3.31 2.49
CA SER A 31 -7.63 -3.22 3.61
C SER A 31 -7.53 -4.50 4.44
N LEU A 32 -8.61 -5.31 4.48
CA LEU A 32 -8.58 -6.64 5.11
C LEU A 32 -7.63 -7.62 4.42
N ASN A 33 -7.27 -7.39 3.15
CA ASN A 33 -6.29 -8.20 2.43
C ASN A 33 -4.83 -7.83 2.75
N VAL A 34 -4.59 -6.85 3.63
CA VAL A 34 -3.25 -6.49 4.10
C VAL A 34 -2.85 -7.42 5.24
N THR A 35 -1.91 -8.31 4.95
CA THR A 35 -1.37 -9.26 5.93
C THR A 35 -0.14 -8.70 6.67
N PRO A 36 0.22 -9.27 7.84
CA PRO A 36 1.44 -8.91 8.55
C PRO A 36 2.71 -9.06 7.71
N GLU A 37 2.76 -10.05 6.81
CA GLU A 37 3.91 -10.30 5.92
C GLU A 37 4.14 -9.13 4.96
N TYR A 38 3.07 -8.52 4.44
CA TYR A 38 3.19 -7.32 3.63
C TYR A 38 3.76 -6.15 4.44
N CYS A 39 3.27 -5.94 5.66
CA CYS A 39 3.77 -4.90 6.55
C CYS A 39 5.26 -5.08 6.85
N GLN A 40 5.68 -6.30 7.20
CA GLN A 40 7.10 -6.63 7.42
C GLN A 40 7.94 -6.44 6.16
N GLY A 41 7.42 -6.82 4.99
CA GLY A 41 8.05 -6.57 3.69
C GLY A 41 8.28 -5.09 3.43
N TRP A 42 7.28 -4.25 3.70
CA TRP A 42 7.40 -2.79 3.53
C TRP A 42 8.39 -2.17 4.50
N ILE A 43 8.42 -2.61 5.76
CA ILE A 43 9.42 -2.15 6.74
C ILE A 43 10.83 -2.47 6.25
N ARG A 44 11.08 -3.72 5.81
CA ARG A 44 12.37 -4.13 5.25
C ARG A 44 12.77 -3.30 4.04
N HIS A 45 11.83 -3.08 3.11
CA HIS A 45 12.06 -2.27 1.92
C HIS A 45 12.45 -0.82 2.28
N VAL A 46 11.74 -0.20 3.22
CA VAL A 46 12.05 1.17 3.67
C VAL A 46 13.44 1.23 4.31
N ILE A 47 13.82 0.27 5.16
CA ILE A 47 15.15 0.23 5.78
C ILE A 47 16.26 0.14 4.72
N GLN A 48 16.11 -0.74 3.73
CA GLN A 48 17.09 -0.87 2.64
C GLN A 48 17.18 0.39 1.78
N PHE A 49 16.05 1.02 1.49
CA PHE A 49 16.00 2.22 0.67
C PHE A 49 16.53 3.45 1.43
N PHE A 50 16.26 3.56 2.73
CA PHE A 50 16.69 4.69 3.55
C PHE A 50 18.22 4.87 3.55
N VAL A 51 18.98 3.76 3.62
CA VAL A 51 20.45 3.79 3.52
C VAL A 51 20.89 4.37 2.18
N ARG A 52 20.20 4.04 1.08
CA ARG A 52 20.49 4.58 -0.26
C ARG A 52 20.15 6.07 -0.37
N CYS A 53 19.03 6.50 0.23
CA CYS A 53 18.67 7.91 0.30
C CYS A 53 19.71 8.72 1.07
N GLN A 54 20.22 8.20 2.20
CA GLN A 54 21.27 8.86 2.97
C GLN A 54 22.59 8.97 2.18
N ALA A 55 22.90 8.00 1.33
CA ALA A 55 24.04 8.04 0.43
C ALA A 55 23.84 8.98 -0.79
N GLY A 56 22.72 9.72 -0.85
CA GLY A 56 22.43 10.69 -1.91
C GLY A 56 22.22 10.04 -3.28
N GLU A 57 21.88 8.74 -3.33
CA GLU A 57 21.71 7.99 -4.58
C GLU A 57 22.91 8.08 -5.55
N ALA A 58 24.13 8.31 -5.05
CA ALA A 58 25.32 8.67 -5.85
C ALA A 58 25.79 7.61 -6.89
N ASN A 59 25.11 6.48 -7.03
CA ASN A 59 25.43 5.39 -7.96
C ASN A 59 24.18 4.85 -8.69
N LEU A 60 23.25 5.72 -9.10
CA LEU A 60 22.17 5.36 -10.03
C LEU A 60 22.52 5.71 -11.47
#